data_AF-A0A967Z6V0-F1
#
_entry.id   AF-A0A967Z6V0-F1
#
_cell.length_a   1.000
_cell.length_b   1.000
_cell.length_c   1.000
_cell.angle_alpha   90.00
_cell.angle_beta   90.00
_cell.angle_gamma   90.00
#
_symmetry.space_group_name_H-M   'P 1'
#
loop_
_entity.id
_entity.type
_entity.pdbx_description
1 polymer ?
#
loop_
_entity_poly.entity_id
_entity_poly.type
_entity_poly.pdbx_seq_one_letter_code
_entity_poly.pdbx_strand_id
1 'polypeptide(L)'
;MPFTILPVVLIILFLVIGVVRFTPELRANYLLWRGKDRKARKIFEYLLELNPEKLNLYGKLGKIYYLDNRRDRKALKVFEVIVKLKIPFEWRDEILKEVAKYYIIEGRKDSEAIRLIEKAVDKEIKRLKRS
;
A
#
# COMPACT_ATOMS: atom_id res chain seq x y z
N MET A 1 -50.88 15.19 -5.71
CA MET A 1 -49.58 15.71 -6.17
C MET A 1 -48.43 14.99 -5.45
N PRO A 2 -47.94 13.82 -5.91
CA PRO A 2 -46.82 13.11 -5.28
C PRO A 2 -45.49 13.20 -6.05
N PHE A 3 -45.47 13.78 -7.26
CA PHE A 3 -44.30 13.72 -8.17
C PHE A 3 -43.13 14.65 -7.81
N THR A 4 -43.32 15.62 -6.91
CA THR A 4 -42.25 16.57 -6.51
C THR A 4 -41.31 16.04 -5.44
N ILE A 5 -41.72 15.00 -4.71
CA ILE A 5 -40.95 14.46 -3.58
C ILE A 5 -39.82 13.54 -4.09
N LEU A 6 -40.07 12.79 -5.17
CA LEU A 6 -39.11 11.83 -5.75
C LEU A 6 -37.79 12.44 -6.26
N PRO A 7 -37.78 13.56 -7.02
CA PRO A 7 -36.52 14.17 -7.48
C PRO A 7 -35.70 14.78 -6.35
N VAL A 8 -36.36 15.33 -5.32
CA VAL A 8 -35.68 15.87 -4.12
C VAL A 8 -35.02 14.74 -3.33
N VAL A 9 -35.71 13.61 -3.17
CA VAL A 9 -35.14 12.41 -2.52
C VAL A 9 -33.94 11.86 -3.31
N LEU A 10 -33.98 11.84 -4.64
CA LEU A 10 -32.84 11.40 -5.49
C LEU A 10 -31.61 12.32 -5.39
N ILE A 11 -31.81 13.64 -5.33
CA ILE A 11 -30.73 14.62 -5.16
C ILE A 11 -30.09 14.46 -3.78
N ILE A 12 -30.90 14.27 -2.74
CA ILE A 12 -30.41 13.99 -1.38
C ILE A 12 -29.64 12.66 -1.35
N LEU A 13 -30.10 11.62 -2.05
CA LEU A 13 -29.39 10.33 -2.14
C LEU A 13 -28.06 10.45 -2.91
N PHE A 14 -28.01 11.22 -4.00
CA PHE A 14 -26.81 11.50 -4.79
C PHE A 14 -25.78 12.30 -3.99
N LEU A 15 -26.23 13.26 -3.17
CA LEU A 15 -25.38 14.00 -2.25
C LEU A 15 -24.89 13.13 -1.09
N VAL A 16 -25.74 12.27 -0.51
CA VAL A 16 -25.33 11.34 0.57
C VAL A 16 -24.36 10.27 0.04
N ILE A 17 -24.53 9.76 -1.19
CA ILE A 17 -23.52 8.91 -1.87
C ILE A 17 -22.26 9.71 -2.19
N GLY A 18 -22.38 10.98 -2.56
CA GLY A 18 -21.29 11.93 -2.71
C GLY A 18 -20.51 12.16 -1.40
N VAL A 19 -21.21 12.19 -0.26
CA VAL A 19 -20.69 12.36 1.11
C VAL A 19 -20.12 11.05 1.71
N VAL A 20 -20.61 9.88 1.30
CA VAL A 20 -19.99 8.57 1.63
C VAL A 20 -18.80 8.25 0.69
N ARG A 21 -18.80 8.81 -0.53
CA ARG A 21 -17.62 9.02 -1.41
C ARG A 21 -16.62 10.05 -0.86
N PHE A 22 -16.95 10.78 0.20
CA PHE A 22 -16.33 12.07 0.57
C PHE A 22 -15.12 11.97 1.47
N THR A 23 -14.39 10.87 1.40
CA THR A 23 -12.94 10.68 1.64
C THR A 23 -12.73 9.28 2.23
N PRO A 24 -12.83 8.22 1.41
CA PRO A 24 -12.47 6.86 1.82
C PRO A 24 -11.09 6.78 2.50
N GLU A 25 -10.16 7.66 2.12
CA GLU A 25 -8.86 7.83 2.78
C GLU A 25 -8.98 8.28 4.25
N LEU A 26 -9.83 9.26 4.58
CA LEU A 26 -10.02 9.69 5.97
C LEU A 26 -10.65 8.57 6.79
N ARG A 27 -11.61 7.84 6.22
CA ARG A 27 -12.18 6.65 6.86
C ARG A 27 -11.12 5.59 7.12
N ALA A 28 -10.24 5.31 6.16
CA ALA A 28 -9.16 4.35 6.33
C ALA A 28 -8.15 4.80 7.40
N ASN A 29 -7.78 6.08 7.43
CA ASN A 29 -6.91 6.63 8.47
C ASN A 29 -7.56 6.58 9.86
N TYR A 30 -8.85 6.89 9.96
CA TYR A 30 -9.61 6.76 11.20
C TYR A 30 -9.65 5.29 11.68
N LEU A 31 -9.81 4.33 10.76
CA LEU A 31 -9.75 2.91 11.09
C LEU A 31 -8.38 2.49 11.60
N LEU A 32 -7.28 3.01 11.04
CA LEU A 32 -5.93 2.78 11.58
C LEU A 32 -5.78 3.33 12.99
N TRP A 33 -6.26 4.54 13.24
CA TRP A 33 -6.23 5.13 14.58
C TRP A 33 -7.03 4.29 15.60
N ARG A 34 -8.07 3.59 15.15
CA ARG A 34 -8.86 2.65 15.97
C ARG A 34 -8.27 1.23 16.04
N GLY A 35 -7.07 0.99 15.50
CA GLY A 35 -6.43 -0.34 15.44
C GLY A 35 -7.12 -1.35 14.52
N LYS A 36 -8.00 -0.90 13.61
CA LYS A 36 -8.76 -1.75 12.70
C LYS A 36 -8.01 -1.96 11.38
N ASP A 37 -6.77 -2.43 11.47
CA ASP A 37 -5.82 -2.50 10.34
C ASP A 37 -6.36 -3.29 9.16
N ARG A 38 -7.00 -4.45 9.38
CA ARG A 38 -7.60 -5.26 8.31
C ARG A 38 -8.67 -4.51 7.51
N LYS A 39 -9.46 -3.66 8.16
CA LYS A 39 -10.52 -2.88 7.49
C LYS A 39 -9.90 -1.70 6.74
N ALA A 40 -8.94 -0.99 7.35
CA ALA A 40 -8.22 0.09 6.69
C ALA A 40 -7.47 -0.40 5.44
N ARG A 41 -6.80 -1.56 5.54
CA ARG A 41 -6.10 -2.25 4.46
C ARG A 41 -6.99 -2.47 3.23
N LYS A 42 -8.19 -3.02 3.42
CA LYS A 42 -9.15 -3.23 2.32
C LYS A 42 -9.53 -1.92 1.61
N ILE A 43 -9.67 -0.83 2.36
CA ILE A 43 -9.99 0.47 1.77
C ILE A 43 -8.78 1.00 1.00
N PHE A 44 -7.57 0.90 1.52
CA PHE A 44 -6.37 1.31 0.79
C PHE A 44 -6.10 0.46 -0.46
N GLU A 45 -6.31 -0.86 -0.39
CA GLU A 45 -6.25 -1.76 -1.55
C GLU A 45 -7.24 -1.30 -2.63
N TYR A 46 -8.51 -1.08 -2.27
CA TYR A 46 -9.52 -0.57 -3.19
C TYR A 46 -9.17 0.81 -3.78
N LEU A 47 -8.62 1.72 -2.97
CA LEU A 47 -8.23 3.04 -3.45
C LEU A 47 -7.08 3.01 -4.44
N LEU A 48 -6.13 2.08 -4.25
CA LEU A 48 -5.04 1.85 -5.19
C LEU A 48 -5.51 1.15 -6.46
N GLU A 49 -6.54 0.30 -6.39
CA GLU A 49 -7.18 -0.26 -7.59
C GLU A 49 -7.86 0.84 -8.43
N LEU A 50 -8.49 1.83 -7.80
CA LEU A 50 -9.10 2.97 -8.48
C LEU A 50 -8.09 3.98 -9.03
N ASN A 51 -7.01 4.24 -8.28
CA ASN A 51 -5.96 5.16 -8.68
C ASN A 51 -4.58 4.65 -8.20
N PRO A 52 -3.86 3.92 -9.07
CA PRO A 52 -2.55 3.34 -8.76
C PRO A 52 -1.42 4.36 -8.56
N GLU A 53 -1.62 5.64 -8.89
CA GLU A 53 -0.57 6.67 -8.84
C GLU A 53 -0.45 7.36 -7.47
N LYS A 54 -1.38 7.08 -6.55
CA LYS A 54 -1.37 7.67 -5.21
C LYS A 54 -0.26 7.11 -4.32
N LEU A 55 0.93 7.69 -4.42
CA LEU A 55 2.14 7.28 -3.71
C LEU A 55 1.98 7.20 -2.18
N ASN A 56 1.20 8.13 -1.60
CA ASN A 56 0.94 8.17 -0.16
C ASN A 56 0.21 6.90 0.34
N LEU A 57 -0.58 6.23 -0.49
CA LEU A 57 -1.32 5.03 -0.12
C LEU A 57 -0.42 3.80 -0.06
N TYR A 58 0.61 3.72 -0.91
CA TYR A 58 1.60 2.65 -0.83
C TYR A 58 2.34 2.67 0.49
N GLY A 59 2.75 3.85 0.99
CA GLY A 59 3.40 3.97 2.30
C GLY A 59 2.51 3.47 3.44
N LYS A 60 1.23 3.86 3.44
CA LYS A 60 0.24 3.41 4.44
C LYS A 60 0.00 1.90 4.35
N LEU A 61 -0.24 1.39 3.15
CA LEU A 61 -0.51 -0.03 2.93
C LEU A 61 0.72 -0.90 3.24
N GLY A 62 1.91 -0.44 2.86
CA GLY A 62 3.19 -1.07 3.20
C GLY A 62 3.42 -1.14 4.70
N LYS A 63 3.12 -0.07 5.45
CA LYS A 63 3.19 -0.09 6.93
C LYS A 63 2.28 -1.16 7.50
N ILE A 64 1.03 -1.24 7.04
CA ILE A 64 0.08 -2.26 7.49
C ILE A 64 0.61 -3.66 7.18
N TYR A 65 1.05 -3.93 5.94
CA TYR A 65 1.57 -5.24 5.56
C TYR A 65 2.85 -5.61 6.33
N TYR A 66 3.71 -4.64 6.60
CA TYR A 66 4.93 -4.87 7.37
C TYR A 66 4.60 -5.30 8.80
N LEU A 67 3.73 -4.54 9.48
CA LEU A 67 3.30 -4.81 10.85
C LEU A 67 2.47 -6.10 10.99
N ASP A 68 1.68 -6.45 9.97
CA ASP A 68 0.93 -7.72 9.88
C ASP A 68 1.85 -8.92 9.50
N ASN A 69 3.17 -8.69 9.39
CA ASN A 69 4.16 -9.65 8.90
C ASN A 69 3.76 -10.34 7.58
N ARG A 70 2.98 -9.64 6.74
CA ARG A 70 2.45 -10.18 5.50
C ARG A 70 3.53 -10.10 4.42
N ARG A 71 3.86 -11.24 3.82
CA ARG A 71 4.87 -11.39 2.75
C ARG A 71 4.31 -12.10 1.53
N ASP A 72 3.00 -12.01 1.33
CA ASP A 72 2.39 -12.57 0.12
C ASP A 72 2.67 -11.70 -1.11
N ARG A 73 2.30 -12.20 -2.29
CA ARG A 73 2.57 -11.54 -3.57
C ARG A 73 2.01 -10.11 -3.64
N LYS A 74 0.86 -9.83 -3.01
CA LYS A 74 0.28 -8.49 -2.97
C LYS A 74 1.14 -7.54 -2.12
N ALA A 75 1.56 -7.99 -0.93
CA ALA A 75 2.45 -7.21 -0.07
C ALA A 75 3.80 -6.93 -0.73
N LEU A 76 4.40 -7.95 -1.35
CA LEU A 76 5.68 -7.83 -2.05
C LEU A 76 5.63 -6.85 -3.23
N LYS A 77 4.53 -6.82 -3.99
CA LYS A 77 4.33 -5.80 -5.03
C LYS A 77 4.25 -4.38 -4.47
N VAL A 78 3.60 -4.19 -3.32
CA VAL A 78 3.55 -2.87 -2.65
C VAL A 78 4.95 -2.47 -2.16
N PHE A 79 5.70 -3.38 -1.56
CA PHE A 79 7.09 -3.12 -1.15
C PHE A 79 7.99 -2.82 -2.35
N GLU A 80 7.82 -3.53 -3.47
CA GLU A 80 8.52 -3.27 -4.72
C GLU A 80 8.30 -1.81 -5.16
N VAL A 81 7.04 -1.34 -5.20
CA VAL A 81 6.72 0.05 -5.55
C VAL A 81 7.38 1.05 -4.58
N ILE A 82 7.33 0.79 -3.27
CA ILE A 82 7.97 1.66 -2.26
C ILE A 82 9.48 1.78 -2.49
N VAL A 83 10.15 0.65 -2.79
CA VAL A 83 11.59 0.62 -3.03
C VAL A 83 11.94 1.33 -4.34
N LYS A 84 11.24 1.01 -5.43
CA LYS A 84 11.48 1.58 -6.76
C LYS A 84 11.28 3.09 -6.81
N LEU A 85 10.13 3.55 -6.31
CA LEU A 85 9.77 4.96 -6.29
C LEU A 85 10.41 5.72 -5.12
N LYS A 86 11.29 5.06 -4.36
CA LYS A 86 12.01 5.63 -3.22
C LYS A 86 11.08 6.30 -2.19
N ILE A 87 9.83 5.84 -2.07
CA ILE A 87 8.85 6.37 -1.11
C ILE A 87 9.45 6.27 0.30
N PRO A 88 9.50 7.35 1.09
CA PRO A 88 10.00 7.32 2.46
C PRO A 88 9.29 6.24 3.29
N PHE A 89 10.06 5.35 3.89
CA PHE A 89 9.55 4.22 4.64
C PHE A 89 10.55 3.82 5.73
N GLU A 90 10.03 3.56 6.93
CA GLU A 90 10.82 3.30 8.13
C GLU A 90 11.63 2.00 8.00
N TRP A 91 10.97 0.91 7.59
CA TRP A 91 11.59 -0.41 7.47
C TRP A 91 12.13 -0.68 6.06
N ARG A 92 12.77 0.33 5.45
CA ARG A 92 13.21 0.27 4.05
C ARG A 92 14.19 -0.89 3.81
N ASP A 93 15.08 -1.15 4.76
CA ASP A 93 16.16 -2.12 4.61
C ASP A 93 15.64 -3.55 4.70
N GLU A 94 14.69 -3.77 5.58
CA GLU A 94 13.98 -5.02 5.74
C GLU A 94 13.16 -5.32 4.49
N ILE A 95 12.34 -4.36 4.02
CA ILE A 95 11.55 -4.59 2.80
C ILE A 95 12.43 -4.75 1.56
N LEU A 96 13.60 -4.10 1.50
CA LEU A 96 14.55 -4.28 0.40
C LEU A 96 15.01 -5.74 0.33
N LYS A 97 15.31 -6.36 1.48
CA LYS A 97 15.66 -7.79 1.56
C LYS A 97 14.50 -8.67 1.11
N GLU A 98 13.28 -8.35 1.54
CA GLU A 98 12.09 -9.13 1.17
C GLU A 98 11.80 -9.04 -0.34
N VAL A 99 11.93 -7.87 -0.94
CA VAL A 99 11.78 -7.68 -2.40
C VAL A 99 12.89 -8.40 -3.17
N ALA A 100 14.15 -8.32 -2.71
CA ALA A 100 15.26 -9.03 -3.32
C ALA A 100 15.05 -10.56 -3.28
N LYS A 101 14.64 -11.12 -2.13
CA LYS A 101 14.27 -12.54 -2.01
C LYS A 101 13.15 -12.91 -2.99
N TYR A 102 12.11 -12.09 -3.08
CA TYR A 102 11.00 -12.31 -4.00
C TYR A 102 11.47 -12.36 -5.46
N TYR A 103 12.36 -11.47 -5.88
CA TYR A 103 12.92 -11.51 -7.24
C TYR A 103 13.75 -12.76 -7.51
N ILE A 104 14.53 -13.22 -6.53
CA ILE A 104 15.29 -14.47 -6.65
C ILE A 104 14.33 -15.66 -6.82
N ILE A 105 13.28 -15.72 -5.99
CA ILE A 105 12.28 -16.81 -6.04
C ILE A 105 11.51 -16.82 -7.37
N GLU A 106 11.08 -15.65 -7.85
CA GLU A 106 10.40 -15.53 -9.16
C GLU A 106 11.36 -15.68 -10.34
N GLY A 107 12.67 -15.85 -10.10
CA GLY A 107 13.67 -15.98 -11.16
C GLY A 107 13.81 -14.72 -12.03
N ARG A 108 13.51 -13.54 -11.48
CA ARG A 108 13.63 -12.27 -12.21
C ARG A 108 15.10 -11.93 -12.44
N LYS A 109 15.46 -11.75 -13.72
CA LYS A 109 16.83 -11.46 -14.18
C LYS A 109 16.94 -10.11 -14.88
N ASP A 110 15.92 -9.27 -14.78
CA ASP A 110 16.01 -7.92 -15.33
C ASP A 110 17.06 -7.09 -14.57
N SER A 111 17.63 -6.11 -15.26
CA SER A 111 18.73 -5.30 -14.74
C SER A 111 18.36 -4.54 -13.47
N GLU A 112 17.09 -4.18 -13.30
CA GLU A 112 16.57 -3.55 -12.08
C GLU A 112 16.56 -4.54 -10.91
N ALA A 113 16.04 -5.76 -11.13
CA ALA A 113 16.04 -6.81 -10.13
C ALA A 113 17.45 -7.16 -9.66
N ILE A 114 18.39 -7.31 -10.59
CA ILE A 114 19.80 -7.62 -10.28
C ILE A 114 20.40 -6.52 -9.39
N ARG A 115 20.26 -5.24 -9.76
CA ARG A 115 20.78 -4.12 -8.97
C ARG A 115 20.21 -4.08 -7.55
N LEU A 116 18.92 -4.39 -7.39
CA LEU A 116 18.27 -4.41 -6.07
C LEU A 116 18.75 -5.59 -5.23
N ILE A 117 18.99 -6.75 -5.84
CA ILE A 117 19.58 -7.92 -5.18
C ILE A 117 21.01 -7.60 -4.71
N GLU A 118 21.86 -7.07 -5.60
CA GLU A 118 23.24 -6.67 -5.27
C GLU A 118 23.26 -5.69 -4.09
N LYS A 119 22.41 -4.66 -4.14
CA LYS A 119 22.28 -3.68 -3.05
C LYS A 119 21.86 -4.33 -1.73
N ALA A 120 20.95 -5.29 -1.75
CA ALA A 120 20.52 -6.00 -0.55
C ALA A 120 21.65 -6.86 0.03
N VAL A 121 22.41 -7.56 -0.83
CA VAL A 121 23.57 -8.39 -0.45
C VAL A 121 24.69 -7.54 0.13
N ASP A 122 25.07 -6.44 -0.54
CA ASP A 122 26.13 -5.54 -0.09
C ASP A 122 25.85 -4.98 1.31
N LYS A 123 24.59 -4.65 1.57
CA LYS A 123 24.16 -4.15 2.87
C LYS A 123 24.26 -5.21 3.95
N GLU A 124 23.91 -6.45 3.62
CA GLU A 124 24.05 -7.58 4.53
C GLU A 124 25.51 -7.88 4.86
N ILE A 125 26.39 -7.89 3.85
CA ILE A 125 27.83 -8.06 4.05
C ILE A 125 28.40 -6.98 4.97
N LYS A 126 28.01 -5.71 4.75
CA LYS A 126 28.43 -4.60 5.62
C LYS A 126 27.95 -4.75 7.05
N ARG A 127 26.75 -5.31 7.26
CA ARG A 127 26.22 -5.60 8.59
C ARG A 127 27.06 -6.67 9.30
N LEU A 128 27.35 -7.77 8.62
CA LEU A 128 28.15 -8.88 9.16
C LEU A 128 29.60 -8.49 9.48
N LYS A 129 30.20 -7.59 8.70
CA LYS A 129 31.54 -7.06 8.98
C LYS A 129 31.62 -6.13 10.19
N ARG A 130 30.46 -5.68 10.70
CA ARG A 130 30.36 -4.74 11.83
C ARG A 130 29.88 -5.40 13.13
N SER A 131 29.50 -6.69 13.07
CA SER A 131 29.18 -7.52 14.24
C SER A 131 30.39 -8.32 14.68
#